data_AF-A0AAD4FBE9-F1
#
_entry.id   AF-A0AAD4FBE9-F1
#
_cell.length_a   1.000
_cell.length_b   1.000
_cell.length_c   1.000
_cell.angle_alpha   90.00
_cell.angle_beta   90.00
_cell.angle_gamma   90.00
#
_symmetry.space_group_name_H-M   'P 1'
#
loop_
_entity.id
_entity.type
_entity.pdbx_description
1 polymer ?
#
loop_
_entity_poly.entity_id
_entity_poly.type
_entity_poly.pdbx_seq_one_letter_code
_entity_poly.pdbx_strand_id
1 'polypeptide(L)'
;MASQAIAEKYRQLGGEAGFLGRATTDLTQDIGIGGTLGYHINYTGGSIYWTGTEGAHVIYGQIYQKWMAAGGPKSNLGYPKTDETGTQDGKGCYNDFAINGADTGSIYWTSQNGAFLIYGVIWLKWKAIGRETSNLGYPVTDETSTPDGQCRFNDFALDGNPTGSIYYTQSLGAFLIYGSIWLKWKANGGEDSGLGYPITDETSTPDGKCRYNNFAKNGSPTGAVYWTSSRGAFLIYGEIFLKWKSTGGEPGMLGYPITDESSAGDHGGRYNDFNKGGSIYWSPATGAHVIPGALPGEVSWGGINIVFPSGVAAGGWVALTITSGGHTTFRGGFHDSGLIDYNYAVACVLVDVDIRHFGEGSTTRV
;
A
#
# COMPACT_ATOMS: atom_id res chain seq x y z
N MET A 1 -46.73 -12.89 -13.63
CA MET A 1 -46.05 -11.81 -12.87
C MET A 1 -44.93 -11.17 -13.68
N ALA A 2 -43.90 -11.91 -14.10
CA ALA A 2 -42.79 -11.37 -14.92
C ALA A 2 -43.24 -10.56 -16.16
N SER A 3 -44.04 -11.17 -17.04
CA SER A 3 -44.57 -10.51 -18.26
C SER A 3 -45.27 -9.18 -17.97
N GLN A 4 -46.10 -9.13 -16.92
CA GLN A 4 -46.84 -7.92 -16.55
C GLN A 4 -45.90 -6.83 -16.02
N ALA A 5 -44.93 -7.20 -15.19
CA ALA A 5 -43.95 -6.26 -14.62
C ALA A 5 -43.05 -5.66 -15.71
N ILE A 6 -42.57 -6.49 -16.65
CA ILE A 6 -41.77 -6.02 -17.79
C ILE A 6 -42.60 -5.11 -18.69
N ALA A 7 -43.84 -5.48 -19.02
CA ALA A 7 -44.72 -4.67 -19.86
C ALA A 7 -45.07 -3.32 -19.19
N GLU A 8 -45.25 -3.31 -17.88
CA GLU A 8 -45.48 -2.08 -17.11
C GLU A 8 -44.25 -1.17 -17.13
N LYS A 9 -43.06 -1.70 -16.85
CA LYS A 9 -41.80 -0.93 -16.95
C LYS A 9 -41.60 -0.38 -18.37
N TYR A 10 -41.85 -1.19 -19.40
CA TYR A 10 -41.75 -0.75 -20.79
C TYR A 10 -42.69 0.41 -21.11
N ARG A 11 -43.94 0.38 -20.62
CA ARG A 11 -44.88 1.51 -20.76
C ARG A 11 -44.40 2.77 -20.03
N GLN A 12 -43.86 2.62 -18.81
CA GLN A 12 -43.30 3.74 -18.04
C GLN A 12 -42.13 4.42 -18.76
N LEU A 13 -41.39 3.67 -19.57
CA LEU A 13 -40.27 4.15 -20.39
C LEU A 13 -40.70 4.66 -21.78
N GLY A 14 -42.01 4.80 -22.03
CA GLY A 14 -42.55 5.34 -23.30
C GLY A 14 -42.89 4.29 -24.36
N GLY A 15 -42.75 3.00 -24.05
CA GLY A 15 -43.05 1.91 -24.97
C GLY A 15 -42.24 1.98 -26.27
N GLU A 16 -42.87 1.69 -27.41
CA GLU A 16 -42.20 1.65 -28.72
C GLU A 16 -41.72 3.02 -29.19
N ALA A 17 -42.36 4.10 -28.74
CA ALA A 17 -41.94 5.47 -29.01
C ALA A 17 -40.80 5.93 -28.07
N GLY A 18 -40.51 5.16 -27.01
CA GLY A 18 -39.43 5.41 -26.07
C GLY A 18 -38.06 4.99 -26.59
N PHE A 19 -37.02 5.23 -25.79
CA PHE A 19 -35.63 4.96 -26.18
C PHE A 19 -35.30 3.47 -26.36
N LEU A 20 -36.09 2.57 -25.76
CA LEU A 20 -35.92 1.13 -25.95
C LEU A 20 -36.38 0.67 -27.35
N GLY A 21 -37.36 1.36 -27.94
CA GLY A 21 -37.98 0.97 -29.21
C GLY A 21 -38.64 -0.42 -29.13
N ARG A 22 -38.88 -1.03 -30.30
CA ARG A 22 -39.65 -2.29 -30.41
C ARG A 22 -38.95 -3.48 -29.73
N ALA A 23 -39.76 -4.41 -29.23
CA ALA A 23 -39.28 -5.70 -28.75
C ALA A 23 -38.66 -6.51 -29.91
N THR A 24 -37.55 -7.20 -29.62
CA THR A 24 -36.84 -8.07 -30.57
C THR A 24 -36.92 -9.54 -30.19
N THR A 25 -37.39 -9.84 -28.98
CA THR A 25 -37.68 -11.20 -28.51
C THR A 25 -39.04 -11.25 -27.82
N ASP A 26 -39.60 -12.46 -27.73
CA ASP A 26 -40.65 -12.74 -26.77
C ASP A 26 -40.09 -12.79 -25.33
N LEU A 27 -40.98 -12.97 -24.35
CA LEU A 27 -40.59 -13.23 -22.97
C LEU A 27 -39.69 -14.47 -22.91
N THR A 28 -38.44 -14.26 -22.57
CA THR A 28 -37.42 -15.30 -22.50
C THR A 28 -37.10 -15.60 -21.05
N GLN A 29 -36.97 -16.88 -20.71
CA GLN A 29 -36.55 -17.33 -19.38
C GLN A 29 -35.03 -17.52 -19.34
N ASP A 30 -34.39 -17.08 -18.28
CA ASP A 30 -32.96 -17.29 -18.02
C ASP A 30 -32.72 -17.96 -16.66
N ILE A 31 -31.62 -18.70 -16.57
CA ILE A 31 -31.06 -19.17 -15.31
C ILE A 31 -29.72 -18.48 -15.11
N GLY A 32 -29.69 -17.55 -14.17
CA GLY A 32 -28.51 -16.79 -13.79
C GLY A 32 -27.61 -17.57 -12.83
N ILE A 33 -26.55 -16.90 -12.37
CA ILE A 33 -25.62 -17.46 -11.39
C ILE A 33 -26.36 -17.92 -10.12
N GLY A 34 -25.89 -19.02 -9.53
CA GLY A 34 -26.51 -19.63 -8.35
C GLY A 34 -27.90 -20.23 -8.59
N GLY A 35 -28.33 -20.41 -9.85
CA GLY A 35 -29.65 -20.95 -10.18
C GLY A 35 -30.79 -19.93 -10.13
N THR A 36 -30.46 -18.63 -10.10
CA THR A 36 -31.45 -17.55 -10.01
C THR A 36 -32.33 -17.50 -11.26
N LEU A 37 -33.61 -17.77 -11.09
CA LEU A 37 -34.60 -17.72 -12.18
C LEU A 37 -34.94 -16.26 -12.52
N GLY A 38 -34.68 -15.87 -13.77
CA GLY A 38 -35.03 -14.58 -14.31
C GLY A 38 -35.79 -14.69 -15.62
N TYR A 39 -36.35 -13.57 -16.05
CA TYR A 39 -37.02 -13.43 -17.34
C TYR A 39 -36.62 -12.10 -17.96
N HIS A 40 -36.56 -12.02 -19.29
CA HIS A 40 -36.30 -10.76 -19.97
C HIS A 40 -37.09 -10.63 -21.27
N ILE A 41 -37.17 -9.38 -21.74
CA ILE A 41 -37.49 -9.05 -23.12
C ILE A 41 -36.37 -8.15 -23.62
N ASN A 42 -35.82 -8.47 -24.78
CA ASN A 42 -34.91 -7.59 -25.48
C ASN A 42 -35.69 -6.63 -26.36
N TYR A 43 -35.19 -5.40 -26.42
CA TYR A 43 -35.69 -4.32 -27.26
C TYR A 43 -34.55 -3.80 -28.13
N THR A 44 -34.86 -3.01 -29.15
CA THR A 44 -33.85 -2.46 -30.05
C THR A 44 -32.79 -1.61 -29.34
N GLY A 45 -33.15 -0.92 -28.26
CA GLY A 45 -32.29 0.00 -27.52
C GLY A 45 -31.74 -0.54 -26.19
N GLY A 46 -32.09 -1.77 -25.79
CA GLY A 46 -31.71 -2.34 -24.50
C GLY A 46 -32.61 -3.48 -24.07
N SER A 47 -32.59 -3.84 -22.80
CA SER A 47 -33.36 -4.97 -22.28
C SER A 47 -34.01 -4.62 -20.95
N ILE A 48 -35.15 -5.26 -20.67
CA ILE A 48 -35.75 -5.24 -19.33
C ILE A 48 -35.67 -6.65 -18.78
N TYR A 49 -34.95 -6.80 -17.66
CA TYR A 49 -34.84 -8.05 -16.92
C TYR A 49 -35.76 -8.01 -15.70
N TRP A 50 -36.31 -9.16 -15.33
CA TRP A 50 -37.12 -9.34 -14.15
C TRP A 50 -36.69 -10.59 -13.39
N THR A 51 -36.64 -10.48 -12.07
CA THR A 51 -36.58 -11.62 -11.15
C THR A 51 -37.69 -11.49 -10.11
N GLY A 52 -37.97 -12.58 -9.40
CA GLY A 52 -38.94 -12.55 -8.30
C GLY A 52 -38.55 -11.63 -7.14
N THR A 53 -37.25 -11.36 -6.97
CA THR A 53 -36.71 -10.64 -5.80
C THR A 53 -36.40 -9.18 -6.11
N GLU A 54 -35.78 -8.90 -7.26
CA GLU A 54 -35.40 -7.54 -7.66
C GLU A 54 -36.56 -6.80 -8.35
N GLY A 55 -37.43 -7.52 -9.06
CA GLY A 55 -38.46 -6.88 -9.90
C GLY A 55 -37.93 -6.53 -11.29
N ALA A 56 -38.66 -5.70 -12.03
CA ALA A 56 -38.32 -5.37 -13.42
C ALA A 56 -37.39 -4.16 -13.49
N HIS A 57 -36.24 -4.33 -14.14
CA HIS A 57 -35.20 -3.31 -14.28
C HIS A 57 -34.70 -3.19 -15.71
N VAL A 58 -34.52 -1.95 -16.15
CA VAL A 58 -33.96 -1.66 -17.48
C VAL A 58 -32.45 -1.57 -17.44
N ILE A 59 -31.82 -2.13 -18.46
CA ILE A 59 -30.38 -2.04 -18.71
C ILE A 59 -30.15 -1.78 -20.20
N TYR A 60 -29.32 -0.80 -20.54
CA TYR A 60 -29.10 -0.37 -21.92
C TYR A 60 -27.70 0.23 -22.12
N GLY A 61 -27.42 0.67 -23.35
CA GLY A 61 -26.19 1.40 -23.68
C GLY A 61 -24.89 0.66 -23.34
N GLN A 62 -23.91 1.42 -22.85
CA GLN A 62 -22.57 0.91 -22.54
C GLN A 62 -22.55 -0.01 -21.32
N ILE A 63 -23.44 0.22 -20.33
CA ILE A 63 -23.57 -0.65 -19.16
C ILE A 63 -24.10 -2.02 -19.57
N TYR A 64 -25.11 -2.08 -20.43
CA TYR A 64 -25.61 -3.34 -20.98
C TYR A 64 -24.53 -4.12 -21.73
N GLN A 65 -23.81 -3.45 -22.63
CA GLN A 65 -22.73 -4.08 -23.39
C GLN A 65 -21.66 -4.66 -22.47
N LYS A 66 -21.28 -3.91 -21.43
CA LYS A 66 -20.30 -4.34 -20.44
C LYS A 66 -20.77 -5.54 -19.63
N TRP A 67 -22.00 -5.50 -19.15
CA TRP A 67 -22.60 -6.59 -18.38
C TRP A 67 -22.69 -7.88 -19.21
N MET A 68 -23.13 -7.79 -20.46
CA MET A 68 -23.20 -8.95 -21.36
C MET A 68 -21.82 -9.52 -21.68
N ALA A 69 -20.82 -8.66 -21.89
CA ALA A 69 -19.43 -9.10 -22.07
C ALA A 69 -18.87 -9.83 -20.83
N ALA A 70 -19.33 -9.46 -19.63
CA ALA A 70 -18.99 -10.14 -18.38
C ALA A 70 -19.78 -11.44 -18.14
N GLY A 71 -20.69 -11.83 -19.06
CA GLY A 71 -21.51 -13.04 -18.96
C GLY A 71 -22.97 -12.80 -18.55
N GLY A 72 -23.42 -11.55 -18.48
CA GLY A 72 -24.81 -11.18 -18.24
C GLY A 72 -25.36 -11.77 -16.94
N PRO A 73 -26.55 -12.40 -16.94
CA PRO A 73 -27.14 -13.04 -15.75
C PRO A 73 -26.26 -14.12 -15.09
N LYS A 74 -25.30 -14.69 -15.83
CA LYS A 74 -24.37 -15.73 -15.33
C LYS A 74 -23.08 -15.16 -14.75
N SER A 75 -22.85 -13.86 -14.89
CA SER A 75 -21.71 -13.17 -14.29
C SER A 75 -21.81 -13.16 -12.75
N ASN A 76 -20.71 -12.82 -12.08
CA ASN A 76 -20.68 -12.64 -10.61
C ASN A 76 -21.56 -11.46 -10.12
N LEU A 77 -22.07 -10.63 -11.04
CA LEU A 77 -23.01 -9.56 -10.71
C LEU A 77 -24.45 -10.11 -10.56
N GLY A 78 -24.84 -11.11 -11.33
CA GLY A 78 -26.25 -11.55 -11.38
C GLY A 78 -27.12 -10.58 -12.19
N TYR A 79 -28.34 -10.29 -11.70
CA TYR A 79 -29.33 -9.48 -12.40
C TYR A 79 -29.31 -8.01 -11.97
N PRO A 80 -29.77 -7.08 -12.84
CA PRO A 80 -29.93 -5.69 -12.45
C PRO A 80 -30.92 -5.55 -11.28
N LYS A 81 -30.52 -4.78 -10.26
CA LYS A 81 -31.31 -4.41 -9.08
C LYS A 81 -31.86 -2.98 -9.16
N THR A 82 -31.29 -2.16 -10.03
CA THR A 82 -31.76 -0.80 -10.30
C THR A 82 -31.95 -0.63 -11.79
N ASP A 83 -32.79 0.35 -12.16
CA ASP A 83 -32.69 0.95 -13.50
C ASP A 83 -31.35 1.71 -13.62
N GLU A 84 -30.96 2.06 -14.84
CA GLU A 84 -29.79 2.93 -15.04
C GLU A 84 -30.04 4.28 -14.37
N THR A 85 -29.20 4.60 -13.38
CA THR A 85 -29.37 5.72 -12.46
C THR A 85 -28.21 6.69 -12.62
N GLY A 86 -28.47 7.99 -12.68
CA GLY A 86 -27.42 9.01 -12.70
C GLY A 86 -26.63 9.03 -11.38
N THR A 87 -25.33 9.25 -11.46
CA THR A 87 -24.48 9.37 -10.28
C THR A 87 -24.76 10.66 -9.51
N GLN A 88 -24.39 10.68 -8.22
CA GLN A 88 -24.70 11.81 -7.34
C GLN A 88 -23.99 13.11 -7.76
N ASP A 89 -22.80 12.99 -8.35
CA ASP A 89 -22.01 14.11 -8.88
C ASP A 89 -22.47 14.57 -10.28
N GLY A 90 -23.42 13.87 -10.90
CA GLY A 90 -23.95 14.15 -12.24
C GLY A 90 -23.00 13.85 -13.39
N LYS A 91 -21.88 13.14 -13.17
CA LYS A 91 -20.84 12.88 -14.20
C LYS A 91 -20.97 11.53 -14.91
N GLY A 92 -21.81 10.63 -14.40
CA GLY A 92 -21.98 9.30 -14.95
C GLY A 92 -23.34 8.69 -14.67
N CYS A 93 -23.47 7.41 -14.98
CA CYS A 93 -24.60 6.58 -14.63
C CYS A 93 -24.14 5.19 -14.20
N TYR A 94 -25.02 4.45 -13.52
CA TYR A 94 -24.73 3.09 -13.08
C TYR A 94 -25.99 2.22 -13.00
N ASN A 95 -25.78 0.91 -13.04
CA ASN A 95 -26.73 -0.07 -12.51
C ASN A 95 -26.09 -0.78 -11.32
N ASP A 96 -26.84 -0.94 -10.23
CA ASP A 96 -26.50 -1.88 -9.15
C ASP A 96 -27.08 -3.26 -9.51
N PHE A 97 -26.39 -4.32 -9.09
CA PHE A 97 -26.73 -5.70 -9.38
C PHE A 97 -26.89 -6.53 -8.10
N ALA A 98 -27.63 -7.63 -8.21
CA ALA A 98 -27.86 -8.54 -7.10
C ALA A 98 -28.06 -9.99 -7.55
N ILE A 99 -27.87 -10.88 -6.57
CA ILE A 99 -28.24 -12.30 -6.65
C ILE A 99 -29.19 -12.58 -5.48
N ASN A 100 -30.46 -12.87 -5.78
CA ASN A 100 -31.48 -13.21 -4.79
C ASN A 100 -31.58 -12.18 -3.64
N GLY A 101 -31.59 -10.90 -3.98
CA GLY A 101 -31.73 -9.76 -3.06
C GLY A 101 -30.43 -9.28 -2.44
N ALA A 102 -29.36 -10.09 -2.48
CA ALA A 102 -28.05 -9.73 -1.96
C ALA A 102 -27.29 -8.89 -3.00
N ASP A 103 -26.86 -7.69 -2.58
CA ASP A 103 -26.03 -6.83 -3.43
C ASP A 103 -24.72 -7.53 -3.79
N THR A 104 -24.33 -7.46 -5.06
CA THR A 104 -23.12 -8.11 -5.58
C THR A 104 -22.10 -7.11 -6.09
N GLY A 105 -22.56 -6.02 -6.70
CA GLY A 105 -21.70 -5.06 -7.36
C GLY A 105 -22.47 -4.06 -8.20
N SER A 106 -21.72 -3.31 -8.99
CA SER A 106 -22.24 -2.29 -9.88
C SER A 106 -21.43 -2.25 -11.17
N ILE A 107 -22.02 -1.69 -12.21
CA ILE A 107 -21.29 -1.21 -13.39
C ILE A 107 -21.52 0.30 -13.47
N TYR A 108 -20.43 1.06 -13.47
CA TYR A 108 -20.45 2.51 -13.63
C TYR A 108 -19.98 2.87 -15.03
N TRP A 109 -20.61 3.87 -15.63
CA TRP A 109 -20.19 4.46 -16.89
C TRP A 109 -20.01 5.97 -16.74
N THR A 110 -18.94 6.49 -17.33
CA THR A 110 -18.78 7.92 -17.62
C THR A 110 -18.35 8.10 -19.06
N SER A 111 -18.62 9.28 -19.63
CA SER A 111 -18.16 9.62 -20.98
C SER A 111 -16.63 9.69 -21.08
N GLN A 112 -15.94 9.95 -19.96
CA GLN A 112 -14.49 10.06 -19.90
C GLN A 112 -13.79 8.70 -19.82
N ASN A 113 -14.35 7.74 -19.07
CA ASN A 113 -13.67 6.49 -18.74
C ASN A 113 -14.25 5.29 -19.51
N GLY A 114 -15.55 5.32 -19.84
CA GLY A 114 -16.27 4.15 -20.32
C GLY A 114 -16.92 3.35 -19.18
N ALA A 115 -17.37 2.13 -19.47
CA ALA A 115 -18.09 1.28 -18.53
C ALA A 115 -17.18 0.25 -17.84
N PHE A 116 -17.18 0.24 -16.51
CA PHE A 116 -16.36 -0.67 -15.70
C PHE A 116 -17.16 -1.34 -14.61
N LEU A 117 -16.88 -2.63 -14.40
CA LEU A 117 -17.52 -3.44 -13.37
C LEU A 117 -16.68 -3.45 -12.08
N ILE A 118 -17.39 -3.38 -10.96
CA ILE A 118 -16.83 -3.44 -9.61
C ILE A 118 -17.77 -4.28 -8.74
N TYR A 119 -17.26 -5.33 -8.11
CA TYR A 119 -18.10 -6.26 -7.34
C TYR A 119 -17.41 -6.78 -6.07
N GLY A 120 -18.14 -7.61 -5.32
CA GLY A 120 -17.62 -8.31 -4.15
C GLY A 120 -17.06 -7.39 -3.07
N VAL A 121 -15.92 -7.80 -2.49
CA VAL A 121 -15.32 -7.11 -1.34
C VAL A 121 -14.75 -5.74 -1.73
N ILE A 122 -14.24 -5.58 -2.95
CA ILE A 122 -13.74 -4.30 -3.46
C ILE A 122 -14.89 -3.30 -3.56
N TRP A 123 -16.01 -3.73 -4.16
CA TRP A 123 -17.23 -2.92 -4.24
C TRP A 123 -17.78 -2.53 -2.87
N LEU A 124 -17.86 -3.48 -1.92
CA LEU A 124 -18.30 -3.19 -0.55
C LEU A 124 -17.44 -2.10 0.10
N LYS A 125 -16.12 -2.17 -0.10
CA LYS A 125 -15.19 -1.16 0.43
C LYS A 125 -15.37 0.20 -0.24
N TRP A 126 -15.43 0.24 -1.56
CA TRP A 126 -15.66 1.47 -2.30
C TRP A 126 -17.02 2.11 -1.95
N LYS A 127 -18.06 1.29 -1.79
CA LYS A 127 -19.39 1.72 -1.29
C LYS A 127 -19.29 2.35 0.09
N ALA A 128 -18.52 1.75 1.01
CA ALA A 128 -18.38 2.25 2.38
C ALA A 128 -17.65 3.59 2.48
N ILE A 129 -16.77 3.93 1.52
CA ILE A 129 -16.05 5.21 1.50
C ILE A 129 -16.74 6.30 0.68
N GLY A 130 -17.95 6.05 0.17
CA GLY A 130 -18.75 7.07 -0.55
C GLY A 130 -18.83 6.92 -2.07
N ARG A 131 -18.41 5.77 -2.62
CA ARG A 131 -18.48 5.48 -4.07
C ARG A 131 -17.78 6.57 -4.90
N GLU A 132 -18.44 7.05 -5.96
CA GLU A 132 -17.93 8.07 -6.88
C GLU A 132 -17.68 9.43 -6.23
N THR A 133 -18.28 9.69 -5.05
CA THR A 133 -18.06 10.93 -4.30
C THR A 133 -16.84 10.89 -3.38
N SER A 134 -16.19 9.72 -3.27
CA SER A 134 -14.94 9.57 -2.52
C SER A 134 -13.75 10.18 -3.28
N ASN A 135 -12.61 10.34 -2.59
CA ASN A 135 -11.35 10.79 -3.21
C ASN A 135 -10.77 9.82 -4.25
N LEU A 136 -11.36 8.63 -4.44
CA LEU A 136 -11.02 7.75 -5.54
C LEU A 136 -11.72 8.13 -6.85
N GLY A 137 -12.95 8.63 -6.79
CA GLY A 137 -13.78 8.78 -7.98
C GLY A 137 -14.26 7.45 -8.54
N TYR A 138 -14.15 7.27 -9.87
CA TYR A 138 -14.76 6.19 -10.63
C TYR A 138 -13.80 5.03 -10.89
N PRO A 139 -14.29 3.78 -10.98
CA PRO A 139 -13.49 2.69 -11.49
C PRO A 139 -13.07 2.97 -12.95
N VAL A 140 -11.81 2.67 -13.27
CA VAL A 140 -11.24 2.77 -14.63
C VAL A 140 -10.67 1.46 -15.14
N THR A 141 -10.82 0.39 -14.35
CA THR A 141 -10.57 -0.98 -14.75
C THR A 141 -11.71 -1.86 -14.24
N ASP A 142 -11.87 -3.03 -14.86
CA ASP A 142 -12.62 -4.11 -14.22
C ASP A 142 -11.80 -4.70 -13.07
N GLU A 143 -12.45 -5.49 -12.22
CA GLU A 143 -11.77 -6.27 -11.19
C GLU A 143 -10.77 -7.23 -11.86
N THR A 144 -9.49 -6.94 -11.67
CA THR A 144 -8.38 -7.62 -12.36
C THR A 144 -7.59 -8.43 -11.35
N SER A 145 -7.25 -9.67 -11.70
CA SER A 145 -6.30 -10.47 -10.90
C SER A 145 -4.88 -10.03 -11.19
N THR A 146 -4.04 -9.98 -10.16
CA THR A 146 -2.60 -9.81 -10.33
C THR A 146 -1.98 -11.05 -10.98
N PRO A 147 -0.82 -10.91 -11.66
CA PRO A 147 -0.19 -12.03 -12.37
C PRO A 147 0.13 -13.25 -11.49
N ASP A 148 0.37 -13.03 -10.20
CA ASP A 148 0.61 -14.09 -9.21
C ASP A 148 -0.68 -14.79 -8.73
N GLY A 149 -1.86 -14.29 -9.12
CA GLY A 149 -3.17 -14.80 -8.73
C GLY A 149 -3.52 -14.60 -7.25
N GLN A 150 -2.71 -13.86 -6.48
CA GLN A 150 -2.91 -13.70 -5.03
C GLN A 150 -3.82 -12.54 -4.67
N CYS A 151 -3.99 -11.59 -5.59
CA CYS A 151 -4.74 -10.38 -5.36
C CYS A 151 -5.69 -10.07 -6.51
N ARG A 152 -6.78 -9.37 -6.21
CA ARG A 152 -7.64 -8.72 -7.19
C ARG A 152 -7.73 -7.24 -6.87
N PHE A 153 -7.85 -6.39 -7.88
CA PHE A 153 -7.93 -4.94 -7.67
C PHE A 153 -8.77 -4.24 -8.73
N ASN A 154 -9.25 -3.06 -8.36
CA ASN A 154 -9.72 -2.05 -9.31
C ASN A 154 -8.86 -0.80 -9.16
N ASP A 155 -8.52 -0.18 -10.29
CA ASP A 155 -7.96 1.17 -10.33
C ASP A 155 -9.07 2.20 -10.49
N PHE A 156 -8.81 3.40 -9.97
CA PHE A 156 -9.77 4.50 -9.93
C PHE A 156 -9.17 5.80 -10.48
N ALA A 157 -10.05 6.66 -10.97
CA ALA A 157 -9.71 7.99 -11.40
C ALA A 157 -10.80 9.01 -11.01
N LEU A 158 -10.35 10.23 -10.72
CA LEU A 158 -11.19 11.39 -10.48
C LEU A 158 -10.84 12.46 -11.50
N ASP A 159 -11.84 12.94 -12.24
CA ASP A 159 -11.68 13.94 -13.31
C ASP A 159 -10.63 13.54 -14.36
N GLY A 160 -10.53 12.23 -14.66
CA GLY A 160 -9.59 11.65 -15.62
C GLY A 160 -8.17 11.47 -15.11
N ASN A 161 -7.90 11.82 -13.86
CA ASN A 161 -6.59 11.63 -13.25
C ASN A 161 -6.59 10.38 -12.39
N PRO A 162 -5.61 9.47 -12.55
CA PRO A 162 -5.48 8.31 -11.68
C PRO A 162 -5.32 8.75 -10.22
N THR A 163 -6.15 8.20 -9.34
CA THR A 163 -6.21 8.60 -7.92
C THR A 163 -5.72 7.51 -6.98
N GLY A 164 -5.94 6.25 -7.32
CA GLY A 164 -5.65 5.15 -6.41
C GLY A 164 -6.27 3.84 -6.85
N SER A 165 -6.16 2.86 -5.98
CA SER A 165 -6.65 1.51 -6.19
C SER A 165 -7.21 0.94 -4.89
N ILE A 166 -8.09 -0.04 -5.01
CA ILE A 166 -8.47 -0.92 -3.90
C ILE A 166 -7.98 -2.32 -4.24
N TYR A 167 -7.07 -2.84 -3.42
CA TYR A 167 -6.52 -4.19 -3.56
C TYR A 167 -7.20 -5.12 -2.56
N TYR A 168 -7.55 -6.33 -3.00
CA TYR A 168 -8.18 -7.37 -2.20
C TYR A 168 -7.36 -8.65 -2.24
N THR A 169 -7.00 -9.17 -1.07
CA THR A 169 -6.48 -10.53 -0.93
C THR A 169 -7.40 -11.34 -0.03
N GLN A 170 -7.51 -12.64 -0.29
CA GLN A 170 -8.38 -13.52 0.50
C GLN A 170 -7.98 -13.57 1.98
N SER A 171 -6.67 -13.48 2.26
CA SER A 171 -6.12 -13.60 3.62
C SER A 171 -6.19 -12.31 4.44
N LEU A 172 -6.10 -11.14 3.80
CA LEU A 172 -5.97 -9.86 4.51
C LEU A 172 -7.22 -8.98 4.37
N GLY A 173 -8.03 -9.18 3.33
CA GLY A 173 -9.17 -8.32 3.01
C GLY A 173 -8.84 -7.26 1.97
N ALA A 174 -9.71 -6.25 1.86
CA ALA A 174 -9.57 -5.16 0.89
C ALA A 174 -8.96 -3.92 1.54
N PHE A 175 -8.00 -3.27 0.88
CA PHE A 175 -7.31 -2.08 1.36
C PHE A 175 -7.22 -1.01 0.29
N LEU A 176 -7.49 0.22 0.72
CA LEU A 176 -7.45 1.43 -0.07
C LEU A 176 -6.05 2.05 -0.02
N ILE A 177 -5.52 2.37 -1.20
CA ILE A 177 -4.30 3.15 -1.38
C ILE A 177 -4.55 4.23 -2.44
N TYR A 178 -4.20 5.48 -2.15
CA TYR A 178 -4.50 6.60 -3.05
C TYR A 178 -3.46 7.73 -2.95
N GLY A 179 -3.62 8.73 -3.82
CA GLY A 179 -2.84 9.96 -3.85
C GLY A 179 -1.33 9.72 -3.99
N SER A 180 -0.55 10.53 -3.26
CA SER A 180 0.91 10.49 -3.34
C SER A 180 1.51 9.18 -2.84
N ILE A 181 0.85 8.48 -1.91
CA ILE A 181 1.31 7.18 -1.41
C ILE A 181 1.19 6.14 -2.54
N TRP A 182 0.03 6.09 -3.19
CA TRP A 182 -0.19 5.20 -4.34
C TRP A 182 0.78 5.47 -5.48
N LEU A 183 0.96 6.73 -5.86
CA LEU A 183 1.91 7.13 -6.92
C LEU A 183 3.34 6.68 -6.61
N LYS A 184 3.79 6.89 -5.37
CA LYS A 184 5.12 6.47 -4.92
C LYS A 184 5.29 4.95 -4.97
N TRP A 185 4.30 4.21 -4.50
CA TRP A 185 4.32 2.75 -4.50
C TRP A 185 4.32 2.18 -5.92
N LYS A 186 3.47 2.67 -6.83
CA LYS A 186 3.49 2.26 -8.24
C LYS A 186 4.80 2.62 -8.94
N ALA A 187 5.37 3.80 -8.65
CA ALA A 187 6.69 4.18 -9.18
C ALA A 187 7.83 3.27 -8.70
N ASN A 188 7.68 2.63 -7.53
CA ASN A 188 8.61 1.61 -7.02
C ASN A 188 8.35 0.20 -7.62
N GLY A 189 7.48 0.07 -8.61
CA GLY A 189 7.09 -1.21 -9.20
C GLY A 189 5.84 -1.85 -8.58
N GLY A 190 5.14 -1.16 -7.68
CA GLY A 190 3.86 -1.60 -7.14
C GLY A 190 3.88 -3.00 -6.52
N GLU A 191 2.90 -3.81 -6.91
CA GLU A 191 2.72 -5.21 -6.50
C GLU A 191 3.92 -6.11 -6.86
N ASP A 192 4.63 -5.81 -7.94
CA ASP A 192 5.80 -6.57 -8.38
C ASP A 192 7.05 -6.26 -7.54
N SER A 193 7.06 -5.11 -6.84
CA SER A 193 8.17 -4.67 -6.01
C SER A 193 8.41 -5.57 -4.79
N GLY A 194 9.52 -5.33 -4.08
CA GLY A 194 9.80 -5.97 -2.79
C GLY A 194 8.77 -5.66 -1.69
N LEU A 195 7.95 -4.61 -1.84
CA LEU A 195 6.90 -4.28 -0.89
C LEU A 195 5.70 -5.24 -0.97
N GLY A 196 5.28 -5.66 -2.16
CA GLY A 196 4.04 -6.43 -2.31
C GLY A 196 2.78 -5.58 -2.08
N TYR A 197 1.74 -6.16 -1.49
CA TYR A 197 0.38 -5.62 -1.42
C TYR A 197 0.15 -4.73 -0.20
N PRO A 198 -0.76 -3.73 -0.30
CA PRO A 198 -1.19 -2.98 0.88
C PRO A 198 -1.92 -3.90 1.86
N ILE A 199 -1.64 -3.73 3.15
CA ILE A 199 -2.26 -4.48 4.26
C ILE A 199 -3.00 -3.59 5.26
N THR A 200 -3.05 -2.29 4.98
CA THR A 200 -3.83 -1.31 5.73
C THR A 200 -4.45 -0.33 4.76
N ASP A 201 -5.56 0.29 5.17
CA ASP A 201 -5.97 1.56 4.57
C ASP A 201 -4.95 2.66 4.93
N GLU A 202 -5.04 3.78 4.24
CA GLU A 202 -4.24 4.95 4.57
C GLU A 202 -4.68 5.51 5.93
N THR A 203 -3.78 5.39 6.91
CA THR A 203 -4.03 5.85 8.29
C THR A 203 -3.09 6.99 8.67
N SER A 204 -3.37 7.65 9.79
CA SER A 204 -2.53 8.71 10.35
C SER A 204 -1.59 8.15 11.41
N THR A 205 -0.38 8.68 11.43
CA THR A 205 0.55 8.52 12.55
C THR A 205 -0.04 9.12 13.83
N PRO A 206 0.40 8.69 15.04
CA PRO A 206 -0.20 9.13 16.30
C PRO A 206 -0.19 10.65 16.53
N ASP A 207 0.74 11.39 15.91
CA ASP A 207 0.81 12.85 16.02
C ASP A 207 -0.09 13.58 14.99
N GLY A 208 -0.74 12.84 14.08
CA GLY A 208 -1.60 13.37 13.03
C GLY A 208 -0.88 14.12 11.91
N LYS A 209 0.45 14.12 11.86
CA LYS A 209 1.22 14.94 10.90
C LYS A 209 1.64 14.18 9.64
N CYS A 210 1.57 12.86 9.68
CA CYS A 210 1.98 11.98 8.59
C CYS A 210 0.92 10.91 8.34
N ARG A 211 0.71 10.55 7.08
CA ARG A 211 -0.21 9.48 6.65
C ARG A 211 0.58 8.34 6.01
N TYR A 212 0.07 7.11 6.08
CA TYR A 212 0.81 5.96 5.57
C TYR A 212 -0.06 4.75 5.27
N ASN A 213 0.47 3.87 4.40
CA ASN A 213 0.03 2.50 4.23
C ASN A 213 1.18 1.55 4.57
N ASN A 214 0.87 0.40 5.18
CA ASN A 214 1.80 -0.71 5.34
C ASN A 214 1.62 -1.72 4.21
N PHE A 215 2.69 -2.44 3.88
CA PHE A 215 2.72 -3.45 2.82
C PHE A 215 3.28 -4.78 3.32
N ALA A 216 2.87 -5.85 2.65
CA ALA A 216 3.37 -7.19 2.89
C ALA A 216 3.55 -7.95 1.57
N LYS A 217 4.52 -8.87 1.59
CA LYS A 217 4.72 -9.87 0.55
C LYS A 217 4.77 -11.24 1.20
N ASN A 218 4.08 -12.22 0.61
CA ASN A 218 3.99 -13.59 1.13
C ASN A 218 3.58 -13.66 2.61
N GLY A 219 2.62 -12.82 3.02
CA GLY A 219 2.08 -12.77 4.38
C GLY A 219 2.98 -12.12 5.44
N SER A 220 4.15 -11.61 5.07
CA SER A 220 5.08 -10.95 5.98
C SER A 220 5.17 -9.45 5.70
N PRO A 221 5.16 -8.58 6.74
CA PRO A 221 5.40 -7.14 6.56
C PRO A 221 6.78 -6.88 5.94
N THR A 222 6.80 -6.08 4.88
CA THR A 222 8.01 -5.80 4.08
C THR A 222 8.38 -4.32 4.08
N GLY A 223 7.42 -3.44 4.34
CA GLY A 223 7.66 -2.01 4.35
C GLY A 223 6.39 -1.18 4.47
N ALA A 224 6.58 0.12 4.30
CA ALA A 224 5.53 1.12 4.37
C ALA A 224 5.86 2.30 3.45
N VAL A 225 4.83 3.00 3.01
CA VAL A 225 4.96 4.27 2.29
C VAL A 225 4.31 5.35 3.15
N TYR A 226 5.10 6.36 3.52
CA TYR A 226 4.69 7.50 4.33
C TYR A 226 4.48 8.72 3.45
N TRP A 227 3.62 9.64 3.86
CA TRP A 227 3.41 10.92 3.20
C TRP A 227 3.23 12.05 4.21
N THR A 228 3.89 13.17 3.95
CA THR A 228 3.63 14.44 4.64
C THR A 228 3.40 15.55 3.62
N SER A 229 2.58 16.53 3.97
CA SER A 229 2.34 17.71 3.13
C SER A 229 3.62 18.51 2.85
N SER A 230 4.56 18.52 3.78
CA SER A 230 5.80 19.31 3.68
C SER A 230 6.90 18.67 2.83
N ARG A 231 6.88 17.34 2.65
CA ARG A 231 8.00 16.64 2.00
C ARG A 231 7.57 15.69 0.87
N GLY A 232 6.30 15.31 0.79
CA GLY A 232 5.83 14.30 -0.17
C GLY A 232 5.89 12.88 0.41
N ALA A 233 6.01 11.88 -0.46
CA ALA A 233 5.93 10.46 -0.11
C ALA A 233 7.30 9.74 -0.08
N PHE A 234 7.50 8.90 0.95
CA PHE A 234 8.75 8.21 1.27
C PHE A 234 8.55 6.72 1.47
N LEU A 235 9.49 5.93 0.97
CA LEU A 235 9.54 4.49 1.19
C LEU A 235 10.45 4.13 2.37
N ILE A 236 10.01 3.17 3.18
CA ILE A 236 10.86 2.42 4.10
C ILE A 236 10.57 0.93 3.91
N TYR A 237 11.59 0.09 3.76
CA TYR A 237 11.42 -1.34 3.49
C TYR A 237 12.59 -2.18 4.01
N GLY A 238 12.46 -3.50 3.90
CA GLY A 238 13.53 -4.45 4.21
C GLY A 238 14.02 -4.39 5.66
N GLU A 239 15.31 -4.61 5.86
CA GLU A 239 15.93 -4.70 7.19
C GLU A 239 15.84 -3.37 7.98
N ILE A 240 15.88 -2.22 7.31
CA ILE A 240 15.69 -0.92 7.97
C ILE A 240 14.26 -0.81 8.53
N PHE A 241 13.25 -1.19 7.73
CA PHE A 241 11.86 -1.23 8.19
C PHE A 241 11.67 -2.17 9.38
N LEU A 242 12.21 -3.39 9.29
CA LEU A 242 12.07 -4.40 10.35
C LEU A 242 12.73 -3.91 11.65
N LYS A 243 13.93 -3.34 11.57
CA LYS A 243 14.61 -2.74 12.72
C LYS A 243 13.82 -1.58 13.31
N TRP A 244 13.31 -0.69 12.47
CA TRP A 244 12.50 0.43 12.91
C TRP A 244 11.22 -0.03 13.65
N LYS A 245 10.48 -1.00 13.09
CA LYS A 245 9.32 -1.59 13.78
C LYS A 245 9.71 -2.24 15.10
N SER A 246 10.89 -2.85 15.21
CA SER A 246 11.39 -3.42 16.48
C SER A 246 11.69 -2.36 17.55
N THR A 247 11.86 -1.09 17.18
CA THR A 247 12.03 0.03 18.12
C THR A 247 10.72 0.71 18.53
N GLY A 248 9.59 0.10 18.17
CA GLY A 248 8.26 0.61 18.47
C GLY A 248 7.64 1.45 17.35
N GLY A 249 8.26 1.52 16.17
CA GLY A 249 7.68 2.14 14.98
C GLY A 249 7.32 3.63 15.18
N GLU A 250 6.14 3.99 14.70
CA GLU A 250 5.60 5.35 14.64
C GLU A 250 5.47 5.98 16.05
N PRO A 251 4.99 5.26 17.09
CA PRO A 251 5.06 5.74 18.48
C PRO A 251 6.48 5.79 19.08
N GLY A 252 7.42 5.05 18.49
CA GLY A 252 8.76 4.79 19.03
C GLY A 252 9.69 6.00 19.10
N MET A 253 10.94 5.74 19.50
CA MET A 253 11.95 6.78 19.75
C MET A 253 12.33 7.57 18.50
N LEU A 254 12.22 6.97 17.32
CA LEU A 254 12.56 7.59 16.04
C LEU A 254 11.36 8.31 15.41
N GLY A 255 10.14 7.87 15.69
CA GLY A 255 8.92 8.35 15.04
C GLY A 255 8.76 7.74 13.64
N TYR A 256 8.37 8.52 12.63
CA TYR A 256 8.15 8.04 11.24
C TYR A 256 9.29 8.48 10.30
N PRO A 257 9.54 7.72 9.21
CA PRO A 257 10.56 8.09 8.24
C PRO A 257 10.21 9.38 7.50
N ILE A 258 11.25 10.15 7.15
CA ILE A 258 11.13 11.44 6.44
C ILE A 258 11.98 11.48 5.15
N THR A 259 12.61 10.36 4.79
CA THR A 259 13.38 10.18 3.56
C THR A 259 13.07 8.82 2.95
N ASP A 260 13.28 8.69 1.65
CA ASP A 260 13.51 7.38 1.04
C ASP A 260 14.81 6.77 1.56
N GLU A 261 14.96 5.46 1.35
CA GLU A 261 16.21 4.78 1.59
C GLU A 261 17.29 5.33 0.64
N SER A 262 18.34 5.90 1.22
CA SER A 262 19.45 6.53 0.51
C SER A 262 20.75 5.75 0.71
N SER A 263 21.71 5.90 -0.21
CA SER A 263 23.01 5.23 -0.08
C SER A 263 23.80 5.78 1.10
N ALA A 264 24.28 4.88 1.96
CA ALA A 264 25.29 5.14 2.98
C ALA A 264 26.65 4.68 2.42
N GLY A 265 27.42 5.64 1.91
CA GLY A 265 28.75 5.38 1.35
C GLY A 265 28.78 4.49 0.09
N ASP A 266 29.98 3.99 -0.23
CA ASP A 266 30.27 3.32 -1.51
C ASP A 266 30.16 1.79 -1.44
N HIS A 267 29.99 1.21 -0.25
CA HIS A 267 30.00 -0.24 -0.03
C HIS A 267 28.61 -0.88 0.02
N GLY A 268 27.61 -0.23 -0.60
CA GLY A 268 26.24 -0.73 -0.65
C GLY A 268 25.46 -0.57 0.66
N GLY A 269 25.95 0.26 1.59
CA GLY A 269 25.22 0.67 2.77
C GLY A 269 23.99 1.52 2.40
N ARG A 270 22.99 1.51 3.26
CA ARG A 270 21.69 2.17 3.06
C ARG A 270 21.20 2.80 4.36
N TYR A 271 20.44 3.90 4.29
CA TYR A 271 19.86 4.51 5.48
C TYR A 271 18.53 5.22 5.22
N ASN A 272 17.74 5.38 6.29
CA ASN A 272 16.60 6.29 6.36
C ASN A 272 16.75 7.24 7.56
N ASP A 273 16.28 8.48 7.40
CA ASP A 273 16.14 9.45 8.49
C ASP A 273 14.70 9.50 9.01
N PHE A 274 14.55 9.86 10.28
CA PHE A 274 13.27 9.88 10.98
C PHE A 274 12.96 11.24 11.61
N ASN A 275 11.68 11.54 11.81
CA ASN A 275 11.23 12.86 12.21
C ASN A 275 11.65 13.30 13.63
N LYS A 276 12.05 12.37 14.51
CA LYS A 276 12.62 12.69 15.84
C LYS A 276 14.14 12.83 15.81
N GLY A 277 14.74 12.97 14.63
CA GLY A 277 16.13 13.35 14.42
C GLY A 277 17.13 12.18 14.36
N GLY A 278 16.71 10.94 14.60
CA GLY A 278 17.57 9.76 14.43
C GLY A 278 17.49 9.14 13.04
N SER A 279 18.38 8.19 12.79
CA SER A 279 18.51 7.46 11.53
C SER A 279 18.65 5.96 11.80
N ILE A 280 18.38 5.14 10.80
CA ILE A 280 18.78 3.73 10.81
C ILE A 280 19.65 3.48 9.59
N TYR A 281 20.83 2.94 9.84
CA TYR A 281 21.79 2.52 8.82
C TYR A 281 21.78 1.00 8.70
N TRP A 282 21.93 0.49 7.50
CA TRP A 282 22.06 -0.92 7.20
C TRP A 282 23.21 -1.15 6.24
N SER A 283 23.95 -2.24 6.44
CA SER A 283 24.87 -2.80 5.45
C SER A 283 24.76 -4.33 5.47
N PRO A 284 25.20 -5.04 4.42
CA PRO A 284 25.31 -6.50 4.45
C PRO A 284 26.21 -7.03 5.57
N ALA A 285 27.21 -6.24 6.00
CA ALA A 285 28.19 -6.65 7.00
C ALA A 285 27.69 -6.51 8.44
N THR A 286 26.92 -5.47 8.71
CA THR A 286 26.51 -5.12 10.08
C THR A 286 25.03 -5.38 10.35
N GLY A 287 24.20 -5.44 9.32
CA GLY A 287 22.74 -5.37 9.48
C GLY A 287 22.30 -3.97 9.90
N ALA A 288 21.04 -3.85 10.32
CA ALA A 288 20.39 -2.57 10.60
C ALA A 288 20.64 -2.07 12.04
N HIS A 289 21.20 -0.86 12.17
CA HIS A 289 21.54 -0.20 13.42
C HIS A 289 20.86 1.15 13.56
N VAL A 290 20.31 1.39 14.75
CA VAL A 290 19.69 2.66 15.10
C VAL A 290 20.76 3.62 15.57
N ILE A 291 20.81 4.79 14.93
CA ILE A 291 21.63 5.92 15.33
C ILE A 291 20.68 7.01 15.85
N PRO A 292 20.54 7.16 17.18
CA PRO A 292 19.71 8.21 17.76
C PRO A 292 20.24 9.58 17.33
N GLY A 293 19.33 10.52 17.04
CA GLY A 293 19.73 11.87 16.59
C GLY A 293 20.54 12.63 17.63
N ALA A 294 20.00 12.74 18.83
CA ALA A 294 20.73 13.27 19.97
C ALA A 294 21.24 12.10 20.83
N LEU A 295 22.56 12.01 21.01
CA LEU A 295 23.11 11.27 22.14
C LEU A 295 22.57 11.92 23.43
N PRO A 296 22.14 11.17 24.46
CA PRO A 296 21.56 11.71 25.69
C PRO A 296 22.55 12.51 26.57
N GLY A 297 23.68 12.95 26.01
CA GLY A 297 24.80 13.58 26.68
C GLY A 297 26.10 12.95 26.17
N GLU A 298 26.62 12.00 26.92
CA GLU A 298 27.87 11.30 26.64
C GLU A 298 27.61 9.79 26.59
N VAL A 299 28.11 9.12 25.55
CA VAL A 299 28.18 7.64 25.51
C VAL A 299 29.63 7.25 25.64
N SER A 300 29.92 6.46 26.67
CA SER A 300 31.27 5.99 26.98
C SER A 300 31.30 4.46 26.97
N TRP A 301 32.14 3.90 26.09
CA TRP A 301 32.56 2.50 26.10
C TRP A 301 33.91 2.44 26.80
N GLY A 302 33.97 1.95 28.03
CA GLY A 302 35.19 2.04 28.85
C GLY A 302 35.68 0.71 29.40
N GLY A 303 36.97 0.66 29.76
CA GLY A 303 37.59 -0.43 30.54
C GLY A 303 37.76 -1.74 29.78
N ILE A 304 37.79 -1.71 28.44
CA ILE A 304 38.05 -2.89 27.64
C ILE A 304 39.52 -3.25 27.83
N ASN A 305 39.78 -4.35 28.54
CA ASN A 305 41.14 -4.84 28.76
C ASN A 305 41.75 -5.31 27.45
N ILE A 306 42.97 -4.87 27.20
CA ILE A 306 43.80 -5.31 26.09
C ILE A 306 44.48 -6.59 26.57
N VAL A 307 44.10 -7.71 25.98
CA VAL A 307 44.61 -9.04 26.35
C VAL A 307 45.77 -9.39 25.42
N PHE A 308 46.92 -9.70 26.02
CA PHE A 308 48.09 -10.18 25.31
C PHE A 308 48.22 -11.71 25.42
N PRO A 309 48.94 -12.36 24.48
CA PRO A 309 49.29 -13.78 24.60
C PRO A 309 49.98 -14.10 25.92
N SER A 310 49.80 -15.34 26.40
CA SER A 310 50.47 -15.83 27.62
C SER A 310 51.98 -15.64 27.54
N GLY A 311 52.58 -15.08 28.61
CA GLY A 311 54.01 -14.78 28.70
C GLY A 311 54.41 -13.35 28.31
N VAL A 312 53.47 -12.52 27.83
CA VAL A 312 53.71 -11.09 27.57
C VAL A 312 53.41 -10.28 28.83
N ALA A 313 54.43 -9.61 29.35
CA ALA A 313 54.38 -8.74 30.53
C ALA A 313 53.75 -7.37 30.23
N ALA A 314 52.70 -7.33 29.42
CA ALA A 314 52.01 -6.10 29.03
C ALA A 314 50.51 -6.24 29.29
N GLY A 315 49.89 -5.13 29.65
CA GLY A 315 48.45 -5.01 29.85
C GLY A 315 48.01 -3.58 29.56
N GLY A 316 46.71 -3.39 29.44
CA GLY A 316 46.18 -2.06 29.24
C GLY A 316 44.67 -2.06 29.10
N TRP A 317 44.12 -0.87 28.95
CA TRP A 317 42.71 -0.66 28.70
C TRP A 317 42.52 0.43 27.67
N VAL A 318 41.38 0.35 26.96
CA VAL A 318 40.90 1.42 26.11
C VAL A 318 39.50 1.86 26.53
N ALA A 319 39.21 3.14 26.27
CA ALA A 319 37.89 3.73 26.39
C ALA A 319 37.64 4.70 25.23
N LEU A 320 36.41 4.69 24.72
CA LEU A 320 35.90 5.62 23.73
C LEU A 320 34.72 6.37 24.34
N THR A 321 34.74 7.68 24.22
CA THR A 321 33.68 8.58 24.66
C THR A 321 33.21 9.41 23.47
N ILE A 322 31.91 9.41 23.16
CA ILE A 322 31.32 10.28 22.14
C ILE A 322 30.29 11.17 22.82
N THR A 323 30.42 12.48 22.63
CA THR A 323 29.48 13.47 23.18
C THR A 323 28.44 13.88 22.14
N SER A 324 27.30 14.39 22.60
CA SER A 324 26.23 14.96 21.77
C SER A 324 26.69 16.14 20.89
N GLY A 325 27.81 16.78 21.22
CA GLY A 325 28.43 17.82 20.39
C GLY A 325 29.35 17.28 19.28
N GLY A 326 29.41 15.97 19.08
CA GLY A 326 30.30 15.32 18.10
C GLY A 326 31.75 15.23 18.54
N HIS A 327 32.07 15.62 19.78
CA HIS A 327 33.43 15.45 20.31
C HIS A 327 33.65 13.99 20.69
N THR A 328 34.65 13.40 20.06
CA THR A 328 35.10 12.03 20.33
C THR A 328 36.38 12.08 21.14
N THR A 329 36.40 11.43 22.31
CA THR A 329 37.61 11.25 23.12
C THR A 329 37.97 9.77 23.14
N PHE A 330 39.19 9.46 22.72
CA PHE A 330 39.81 8.17 22.96
C PHE A 330 40.76 8.28 24.15
N ARG A 331 40.69 7.33 25.07
CA ARG A 331 41.61 7.20 26.20
C ARG A 331 42.09 5.77 26.29
N GLY A 332 43.36 5.60 26.66
CA GLY A 332 43.88 4.29 26.98
C GLY A 332 45.02 4.40 27.97
N GLY A 333 45.24 3.34 28.72
CA GLY A 333 46.37 3.20 29.63
C GLY A 333 47.05 1.87 29.37
N PHE A 334 48.37 1.89 29.25
CA PHE A 334 49.20 0.69 29.20
C PHE A 334 50.05 0.60 30.44
N HIS A 335 50.29 -0.62 30.89
CA HIS A 335 51.27 -0.92 31.92
C HIS A 335 52.01 -2.19 31.52
N ASP A 336 53.31 -2.19 31.78
CA ASP A 336 54.12 -3.39 31.73
C ASP A 336 54.44 -3.86 33.16
N SER A 337 54.85 -5.12 33.31
CA SER A 337 55.35 -5.64 34.59
C SER A 337 56.87 -5.54 34.73
N GLY A 338 57.53 -4.69 33.94
CA GLY A 338 58.95 -4.33 34.08
C GLY A 338 59.99 -5.28 33.47
N LEU A 339 59.70 -5.96 32.34
CA LEU A 339 60.68 -6.85 31.67
C LEU A 339 60.96 -6.43 30.21
N ILE A 340 62.23 -6.07 29.97
CA ILE A 340 63.01 -5.90 28.70
C ILE A 340 62.42 -4.92 27.66
N ASP A 341 63.29 -4.11 27.04
CA ASP A 341 62.95 -3.07 26.04
C ASP A 341 62.11 -3.59 24.86
N TYR A 342 60.86 -3.14 24.74
CA TYR A 342 60.06 -3.26 23.51
C TYR A 342 59.37 -1.94 23.17
N ASN A 343 59.29 -1.64 21.87
CA ASN A 343 58.51 -0.54 21.33
C ASN A 343 57.14 -1.06 20.91
N TYR A 344 56.07 -0.38 21.30
CA TYR A 344 54.73 -0.71 20.85
C TYR A 344 53.97 0.56 20.45
N ALA A 345 52.96 0.37 19.59
CA ALA A 345 52.04 1.41 19.16
C ALA A 345 50.61 0.90 19.26
N VAL A 346 49.68 1.81 19.50
CA VAL A 346 48.26 1.51 19.65
C VAL A 346 47.53 2.42 18.67
N ALA A 347 46.81 1.79 17.74
CA ALA A 347 45.90 2.49 16.86
C ALA A 347 44.47 2.17 17.30
N CYS A 348 43.66 3.19 17.51
CA CYS A 348 42.21 3.05 17.53
C CYS A 348 41.71 3.39 16.13
N VAL A 349 41.01 2.46 15.51
CA VAL A 349 40.36 2.70 14.22
C VAL A 349 38.87 2.81 14.51
N LEU A 350 38.32 4.01 14.36
CA LEU A 350 36.87 4.17 14.31
C LEU A 350 36.42 3.73 12.93
N VAL A 351 35.73 2.60 12.91
CA VAL A 351 35.13 2.05 11.70
C VAL A 351 33.66 2.44 11.74
N ASP A 352 33.29 3.39 10.88
CA ASP A 352 31.88 3.67 10.63
C ASP A 352 31.21 2.44 10.00
N VAL A 353 29.88 2.37 9.99
CA VAL A 353 29.09 1.28 9.39
C VAL A 353 29.45 0.99 7.92
N ASP A 354 30.12 1.94 7.25
CA ASP A 354 30.59 1.84 5.87
C ASP A 354 32.08 1.46 5.72
N ILE A 355 32.74 1.02 6.80
CA ILE A 355 34.17 0.63 6.82
C ILE A 355 35.10 1.76 6.35
N ARG A 356 34.73 3.01 6.64
CA ARG A 356 35.62 4.16 6.43
C ARG A 356 36.53 4.31 7.65
N HIS A 357 37.83 4.23 7.42
CA HIS A 357 38.84 4.48 8.45
C HIS A 357 38.95 6.00 8.69
N PHE A 358 38.58 6.46 9.88
CA PHE A 358 38.86 7.83 10.31
C PHE A 358 40.11 7.86 11.20
N GLY A 359 41.19 8.44 10.66
CA GLY A 359 42.31 9.10 11.34
C GLY A 359 43.07 8.37 12.45
N GLU A 360 44.33 8.02 12.18
CA GLU A 360 45.33 7.62 13.17
C GLU A 360 45.59 8.73 14.19
N GLY A 361 45.17 8.53 15.44
CA GLY A 361 45.65 9.31 16.58
C GLY A 361 46.89 8.66 17.17
N SER A 362 48.08 8.98 16.66
CA SER A 362 49.33 8.56 17.30
C SER A 362 49.62 9.44 18.53
N THR A 363 49.58 8.89 19.74
CA THR A 363 50.24 9.52 20.89
C THR A 363 51.62 8.92 21.05
N THR A 364 52.64 9.60 20.51
CA THR A 364 54.03 9.44 20.95
C THR A 364 54.24 10.32 22.16
N ARG A 365 54.71 9.76 23.28
CA ARG A 365 55.29 10.55 24.36
C ARG A 365 56.80 10.25 24.40
N VAL A 366 57.59 11.32 24.34
CA VAL A 366 59.06 11.31 24.49
C VAL A 366 59.44 10.96 25.91
#